data_AF-A0A8C6JBR0-F1
#
_entry.id   AF-A0A8C6JBR0-F1
#
_cell.length_a   1.000
_cell.length_b   1.000
_cell.length_c   1.000
_cell.angle_alpha   90.00
_cell.angle_beta   90.00
_cell.angle_gamma   90.00
#
_symmetry.space_group_name_H-M   'P 1'
#
loop_
_entity.id
_entity.type
_entity.pdbx_description
1 polymer ?
#
loop_
_entity_poly.entity_id
_entity_poly.type
_entity_poly.pdbx_seq_one_letter_code
_entity_poly.pdbx_strand_id
1 'polypeptide(L)'
;MGADAHDSLLRLTLQSSAALEALARVMEKAQRILRLAEMCRRMETEEEKVLPFYPSSLEEEEEEDARLGTPCSPLAQAVQDYVGLERFWQRFNKAKLEEQALERQRAALSRRNRRLRDLLRQYLAGVSVPQEVLSEPNPLLAVKHKSCIPRGSPHTGGDCAAHPKTRLQPIYGSTSTA
;
A
#
# COMPACT_ATOMS: atom_id res chain seq x y z
N MET A 1 -32.81 -23.60 -59.99
CA MET A 1 -31.69 -24.55 -59.88
C MET A 1 -30.33 -23.85 -59.84
N GLY A 2 -29.97 -22.95 -60.78
CA GLY A 2 -28.68 -22.24 -60.73
C GLY A 2 -28.62 -21.04 -59.76
N ALA A 3 -29.72 -20.30 -59.58
CA ALA A 3 -29.78 -19.13 -58.71
C ALA A 3 -29.61 -19.49 -57.21
N ASP A 4 -30.26 -20.57 -56.77
CA ASP A 4 -30.21 -21.02 -55.36
C ASP A 4 -28.80 -21.45 -54.93
N ALA A 5 -28.04 -22.06 -55.84
CA ALA A 5 -26.65 -22.45 -55.62
C ALA A 5 -25.73 -21.21 -55.54
N HIS A 6 -25.98 -20.18 -56.35
CA HIS A 6 -25.23 -18.93 -56.30
C HIS A 6 -25.46 -18.19 -54.98
N ASP A 7 -26.71 -18.07 -54.54
CA ASP A 7 -27.07 -17.42 -53.27
C ASP A 7 -26.49 -18.16 -52.06
N SER A 8 -26.46 -19.50 -52.11
CA SER A 8 -25.83 -20.32 -51.09
C SER A 8 -24.32 -20.06 -50.99
N LEU A 9 -23.62 -20.00 -52.12
CA LEU A 9 -22.19 -19.69 -52.16
C LEU A 9 -21.89 -18.28 -51.66
N LEU A 10 -22.68 -17.27 -52.06
CA LEU A 10 -22.53 -15.90 -51.57
C LEU A 10 -22.73 -15.80 -50.06
N ARG A 11 -23.69 -16.54 -49.51
CA ARG A 11 -23.92 -16.60 -48.07
C ARG A 11 -22.72 -17.21 -47.35
N LEU A 12 -22.19 -18.32 -47.85
CA LEU A 12 -21.03 -18.98 -47.26
C LEU A 12 -19.79 -18.08 -47.32
N THR A 13 -19.53 -17.40 -48.44
CA THR A 13 -18.38 -16.51 -48.55
C THR A 13 -18.49 -15.34 -47.56
N LEU A 14 -19.64 -14.68 -47.49
CA LEU A 14 -19.88 -13.59 -46.53
C LEU A 14 -19.78 -14.05 -45.07
N GLN A 15 -20.33 -15.23 -44.74
CA GLN A 15 -20.24 -15.78 -43.39
C GLN A 15 -18.79 -16.16 -43.04
N SER A 16 -18.06 -16.75 -43.98
CA SER A 16 -16.66 -17.12 -43.78
C SER A 16 -15.76 -15.89 -43.59
N SER A 17 -15.97 -14.83 -44.38
CA SER A 17 -15.20 -13.58 -44.24
C SER A 17 -15.50 -12.88 -42.92
N ALA A 18 -16.77 -12.83 -42.50
CA ALA A 18 -17.16 -12.27 -41.20
C ALA A 18 -16.55 -13.06 -40.03
N ALA A 19 -16.52 -14.40 -40.12
CA ALA A 19 -15.87 -15.25 -39.12
C ALA A 19 -14.36 -14.99 -39.07
N LEU A 20 -13.68 -14.86 -40.22
CA LEU A 20 -12.26 -14.54 -40.28
C LEU A 20 -11.95 -13.19 -39.63
N GLU A 21 -12.74 -12.15 -39.90
CA GLU A 21 -12.58 -10.85 -39.27
C GLU A 21 -12.80 -10.89 -37.75
N ALA A 22 -13.81 -11.63 -37.29
CA ALA A 22 -14.07 -11.79 -35.87
C ALA A 22 -12.90 -12.50 -35.17
N LEU A 23 -12.38 -13.58 -35.76
CA LEU A 23 -11.21 -14.29 -35.24
C LEU A 23 -9.96 -13.42 -35.23
N ALA A 24 -9.72 -12.62 -36.29
CA ALA A 24 -8.60 -11.68 -36.32
C ALA A 24 -8.66 -10.67 -35.17
N ARG A 25 -9.84 -10.12 -34.86
CA ARG A 25 -10.03 -9.21 -33.71
C ARG A 25 -9.74 -9.89 -32.37
N VAL A 26 -10.11 -11.16 -32.22
CA VAL A 26 -9.79 -11.94 -31.01
C VAL A 26 -8.28 -12.18 -30.91
N MET A 27 -7.63 -12.51 -32.02
CA MET A 27 -6.18 -12.69 -32.08
C MET A 27 -5.42 -11.41 -31.69
N GLU A 28 -5.83 -10.24 -32.18
CA GLU A 28 -5.20 -8.97 -31.80
C GLU A 28 -5.30 -8.71 -30.29
N LYS A 29 -6.48 -8.95 -29.70
CA LYS A 29 -6.68 -8.83 -28.24
C LYS A 29 -5.78 -9.79 -27.48
N ALA A 30 -5.72 -11.05 -27.90
CA ALA A 30 -4.88 -12.07 -27.25
C ALA A 30 -3.39 -11.70 -27.32
N GLN A 31 -2.90 -11.26 -28.49
CA GLN A 31 -1.52 -10.80 -28.65
C GLN A 31 -1.21 -9.61 -27.74
N ARG A 32 -2.14 -8.65 -27.61
CA ARG A 32 -1.98 -7.52 -26.70
C ARG A 32 -1.89 -7.97 -25.24
N ILE A 33 -2.75 -8.89 -24.82
CA ILE A 33 -2.72 -9.46 -23.47
C ILE A 33 -1.38 -10.16 -23.21
N LEU A 34 -0.88 -10.96 -24.15
CA LEU A 34 0.41 -11.64 -24.03
C LEU A 34 1.58 -10.67 -23.93
N ARG A 35 1.61 -9.61 -24.75
CA ARG A 35 2.65 -8.57 -24.67
C ARG A 35 2.65 -7.87 -23.30
N LEU A 36 1.46 -7.54 -22.78
CA LEU A 36 1.34 -6.95 -21.45
C LEU A 36 1.81 -7.91 -20.37
N ALA A 37 1.42 -9.19 -20.45
CA ALA A 37 1.86 -10.21 -19.51
C ALA A 37 3.38 -10.38 -19.50
N GLU A 38 4.02 -10.33 -20.67
CA GLU A 38 5.48 -10.37 -20.80
C GLU A 38 6.15 -9.15 -20.15
N MET A 39 5.63 -7.96 -20.39
CA MET A 39 6.12 -6.73 -19.76
C MET A 39 5.98 -6.77 -18.23
N CYS A 40 4.83 -7.24 -17.73
CA CYS A 40 4.61 -7.43 -16.29
C CYS A 40 5.57 -8.47 -15.70
N ARG A 41 5.80 -9.60 -16.39
CA ARG A 41 6.70 -10.67 -15.95
C ARG A 41 8.13 -10.20 -15.72
N ARG A 42 8.59 -9.16 -16.42
CA ARG A 42 9.92 -8.56 -16.21
C ARG A 42 10.06 -7.86 -14.86
N MET A 43 8.95 -7.40 -14.29
CA MET A 43 8.89 -6.69 -13.00
C MET A 43 8.61 -7.61 -11.81
N GLU A 44 8.33 -8.88 -12.07
CA GLU A 44 8.09 -9.88 -11.04
C GLU A 44 9.40 -10.39 -10.43
N THR A 45 9.34 -10.76 -9.15
CA THR A 45 10.46 -11.40 -8.46
C THR A 45 10.68 -12.83 -8.98
N GLU A 46 11.88 -13.38 -8.80
CA GLU A 46 12.15 -14.78 -9.20
C GLU A 46 11.26 -15.78 -8.44
N GLU A 47 10.98 -15.51 -7.17
CA GLU A 47 10.07 -16.30 -6.37
C GLU A 47 8.67 -16.38 -7.00
N GLU A 48 8.11 -15.25 -7.43
CA GLU A 48 6.79 -15.18 -8.08
C GLU A 48 6.75 -15.78 -9.48
N LYS A 49 7.91 -15.90 -10.14
CA LYS A 49 8.03 -16.59 -11.43
C LYS A 49 8.05 -18.10 -11.26
N VAL A 50 8.63 -18.59 -10.16
CA VAL A 50 8.75 -20.02 -9.85
C VAL A 50 7.51 -20.54 -9.12
N LEU A 51 6.94 -19.75 -8.22
CA LEU A 51 5.73 -20.03 -7.45
C LEU A 51 4.69 -18.92 -7.64
N PRO A 52 3.96 -18.90 -8.78
CA PRO A 52 3.02 -17.82 -9.10
C PRO A 52 1.74 -17.84 -8.27
N PHE A 53 1.42 -18.97 -7.63
CA PHE A 53 0.17 -19.17 -6.92
C PHE A 53 0.45 -19.55 -5.47
N TYR A 54 -0.23 -18.83 -4.57
CA TYR A 54 -0.16 -19.09 -3.15
C TYR A 54 -1.18 -20.18 -2.79
N PRO A 55 -0.91 -20.98 -1.74
CA PRO A 55 -1.94 -21.82 -1.17
C PRO A 55 -3.10 -20.94 -0.73
N SER A 56 -4.31 -21.44 -0.91
CA SER A 56 -5.49 -20.79 -0.35
C SER A 56 -5.34 -20.70 1.17
N SER A 57 -5.89 -19.62 1.71
CA SER A 57 -5.98 -19.46 3.17
C SER A 57 -7.28 -20.02 3.74
N LEU A 58 -8.13 -20.58 2.88
CA LEU A 58 -9.39 -21.22 3.23
C LEU A 58 -9.15 -22.70 3.50
N GLU A 59 -9.92 -23.28 4.42
CA GLU A 59 -9.93 -24.73 4.61
C GLU A 59 -10.66 -25.41 3.45
N GLU A 60 -10.35 -26.69 3.18
CA GLU A 60 -10.91 -27.42 2.04
C GLU A 60 -12.46 -27.43 2.06
N GLU A 61 -13.06 -27.52 3.25
CA GLU A 61 -14.52 -27.45 3.43
C GLU A 61 -15.10 -26.08 3.03
N GLU A 62 -14.41 -24.99 3.38
CA GLU A 62 -14.83 -23.62 3.04
C GLU A 62 -14.72 -23.34 1.54
N GLU A 63 -13.71 -23.93 0.88
CA GLU A 63 -13.56 -23.85 -0.57
C GLU A 63 -14.68 -24.59 -1.30
N GLU A 64 -15.07 -25.77 -0.81
CA GLU A 64 -16.18 -26.54 -1.37
C GLU A 64 -17.50 -25.79 -1.23
N ASP A 65 -17.76 -25.20 -0.07
CA ASP A 65 -18.94 -24.38 0.18
C ASP A 65 -18.99 -23.13 -0.72
N ALA A 66 -17.85 -22.46 -0.91
CA ALA A 66 -17.76 -21.29 -1.80
C ALA A 66 -18.04 -21.65 -3.26
N ARG A 67 -17.68 -22.86 -3.70
CA ARG A 67 -17.92 -23.37 -5.06
C ARG A 67 -19.35 -23.81 -5.29
N LEU A 68 -19.98 -24.40 -4.27
CA LEU A 68 -21.36 -24.89 -4.32
C LEU A 68 -22.38 -23.78 -4.03
N GLY A 69 -21.94 -22.66 -3.45
CA GLY A 69 -22.76 -21.50 -3.13
C GLY A 69 -23.47 -20.93 -4.35
N THR A 70 -24.80 -20.87 -4.29
CA THR A 70 -25.59 -20.17 -5.32
C THR A 70 -25.40 -18.65 -5.15
N PRO A 71 -25.14 -17.89 -6.22
CA PRO A 71 -24.88 -16.47 -6.13
C PRO A 71 -26.18 -15.73 -5.84
N CYS A 72 -26.46 -15.47 -4.56
CA CYS A 72 -27.69 -14.80 -4.13
C CYS A 72 -27.69 -13.27 -4.37
N SER A 73 -26.60 -12.69 -4.87
CA SER A 73 -26.43 -11.25 -5.07
C SER A 73 -26.04 -10.92 -6.52
N PRO A 74 -26.47 -9.77 -7.09
CA PRO A 74 -26.02 -9.31 -8.41
C PRO A 74 -24.49 -9.22 -8.53
N LEU A 75 -23.80 -8.87 -7.44
CA LEU A 75 -22.34 -8.85 -7.41
C LEU A 75 -21.75 -10.27 -7.47
N ALA A 76 -22.39 -11.25 -6.83
CA ALA A 76 -21.96 -12.64 -6.87
C ALA A 76 -22.12 -13.22 -8.29
N GLN A 77 -23.18 -12.85 -9.00
CA GLN A 77 -23.37 -13.24 -10.40
C GLN A 77 -22.28 -12.65 -11.30
N ALA A 78 -21.95 -11.36 -11.12
CA ALA A 78 -20.85 -10.74 -11.86
C ALA A 78 -19.49 -11.41 -11.56
N VAL A 79 -19.25 -11.84 -10.31
CA VAL A 79 -18.03 -12.57 -9.92
C VAL A 79 -17.96 -13.93 -10.61
N GLN A 80 -19.10 -14.59 -10.87
CA GLN A 80 -19.13 -15.87 -11.60
C GLN A 80 -18.56 -15.78 -13.00
N ASP A 81 -18.81 -14.68 -13.71
CA ASP A 81 -18.23 -14.43 -15.03
C ASP A 81 -16.69 -14.36 -15.00
N TYR A 82 -16.09 -14.14 -13.82
CA TYR A 82 -14.65 -14.01 -13.60
C TYR A 82 -14.04 -15.11 -12.71
N VAL A 83 -14.75 -16.20 -12.43
CA VAL A 83 -14.21 -17.35 -11.65
C VAL A 83 -12.90 -17.88 -12.27
N GLY A 84 -12.78 -17.85 -13.61
CA GLY A 84 -11.53 -18.23 -14.28
C GLY A 84 -10.32 -17.31 -14.00
N LEU A 85 -10.52 -16.15 -13.36
CA LEU A 85 -9.48 -15.16 -13.06
C LEU A 85 -9.12 -15.10 -11.56
N GLU A 86 -9.59 -16.03 -10.72
CA GLU A 86 -9.27 -16.06 -9.28
C GLU A 86 -7.76 -15.96 -9.01
N ARG A 87 -6.96 -16.77 -9.71
CA ARG A 87 -5.50 -16.78 -9.57
C ARG A 87 -4.86 -15.46 -10.01
N PHE A 88 -5.42 -14.80 -11.02
CA PHE A 88 -4.97 -13.48 -11.43
C PHE A 88 -5.20 -12.46 -10.31
N TRP A 89 -6.39 -12.47 -9.71
CA TRP A 89 -6.74 -11.56 -8.63
C TRP A 89 -5.94 -11.81 -7.36
N GLN A 90 -5.66 -13.07 -7.00
CA GLN A 90 -4.76 -13.40 -5.90
C GLN A 90 -3.38 -12.75 -6.09
N ARG A 91 -2.79 -12.91 -7.28
CA ARG A 91 -1.47 -12.36 -7.61
C ARG A 91 -1.47 -10.84 -7.66
N PHE A 92 -2.52 -10.24 -8.22
CA PHE A 92 -2.69 -8.79 -8.26
C PHE A 92 -2.82 -8.19 -6.87
N ASN A 93 -3.65 -8.80 -6.02
CA ASN A 93 -3.88 -8.33 -4.65
C ASN A 93 -2.60 -8.44 -3.82
N LYS A 94 -1.83 -9.51 -3.98
CA LYS A 94 -0.51 -9.64 -3.35
C LYS A 94 0.40 -8.47 -3.73
N ALA A 95 0.60 -8.23 -5.02
CA ALA A 95 1.47 -7.15 -5.48
C ALA A 95 1.02 -5.77 -4.95
N LYS A 96 -0.31 -5.54 -4.84
CA LYS A 96 -0.88 -4.33 -4.25
C LYS A 96 -0.60 -4.20 -2.76
N LEU A 97 -0.67 -5.29 -2.01
CA LEU A 97 -0.32 -5.29 -0.59
C LEU A 97 1.17 -5.03 -0.37
N GLU A 98 2.02 -5.63 -1.20
CA GLU A 98 3.46 -5.42 -1.18
C GLU A 98 3.84 -3.97 -1.53
N GLU A 99 3.22 -3.38 -2.55
CA GLU A 99 3.36 -1.97 -2.89
C GLU A 99 3.10 -1.07 -1.67
N GLN A 100 1.95 -1.25 -1.01
CA GLN A 100 1.61 -0.48 0.19
C GLN A 100 2.57 -0.72 1.35
N ALA A 101 3.06 -1.95 1.53
CA ALA A 101 4.04 -2.27 2.56
C ALA A 101 5.36 -1.54 2.30
N LEU A 102 5.86 -1.57 1.06
CA LEU A 102 7.07 -0.87 0.62
C LEU A 102 6.96 0.65 0.79
N GLU A 103 5.81 1.24 0.45
CA GLU A 103 5.57 2.68 0.66
C GLU A 103 5.69 3.07 2.14
N ARG A 104 5.05 2.30 3.03
CA ARG A 104 5.13 2.53 4.48
C ARG A 104 6.57 2.41 4.98
N GLN A 105 7.30 1.39 4.53
CA GLN A 105 8.71 1.19 4.88
C GLN A 105 9.58 2.36 4.38
N ARG A 106 9.41 2.79 3.12
CA ARG A 106 10.12 3.94 2.54
C ARG A 106 9.86 5.21 3.33
N ALA A 107 8.61 5.46 3.73
CA ALA A 107 8.25 6.61 4.54
C ALA A 107 8.93 6.57 5.92
N ALA A 108 8.93 5.41 6.58
CA ALA A 108 9.60 5.22 7.87
C ALA A 108 11.12 5.43 7.76
N LEU A 109 11.77 4.84 6.76
CA LEU A 109 13.21 5.03 6.50
C LEU A 109 13.54 6.48 6.20
N SER A 110 12.71 7.17 5.42
CA SER A 110 12.90 8.59 5.11
C SER A 110 12.80 9.47 6.36
N ARG A 111 11.85 9.19 7.27
CA ARG A 111 11.75 9.89 8.56
C ARG A 111 12.97 9.64 9.44
N ARG A 112 13.43 8.39 9.54
CA ARG A 112 14.63 8.03 10.30
C ARG A 112 15.88 8.72 9.74
N ASN A 113 16.04 8.72 8.42
CA ASN A 113 17.18 9.37 7.76
C ASN A 113 17.18 10.89 8.01
N ARG A 114 16.01 11.55 7.92
CA ARG A 114 15.87 12.97 8.28
C ARG A 114 16.30 13.22 9.73
N ARG A 115 15.76 12.45 10.68
CA ARG A 115 16.11 12.57 12.10
C ARG A 115 17.61 12.38 12.35
N LEU A 116 18.25 11.41 11.70
CA LEU A 116 19.69 11.18 11.83
C LEU A 116 20.50 12.37 11.30
N ARG A 117 20.09 12.94 10.16
CA ARG A 117 20.71 14.16 9.61
C ARG A 117 20.53 15.34 10.55
N ASP A 118 19.36 15.50 11.15
CA ASP A 118 19.09 16.58 12.09
C ASP A 118 19.94 16.44 13.37
N LEU A 119 20.04 15.23 13.92
CA LEU A 119 20.91 14.93 15.06
C LEU A 119 22.39 15.20 14.73
N LEU A 120 22.83 14.83 13.53
CA LEU A 120 24.20 15.08 13.09
C LEU A 120 24.47 16.58 12.94
N ARG A 121 23.53 17.36 12.40
CA ARG A 121 23.65 18.83 12.35
C ARG A 121 23.74 19.43 13.74
N GLN A 122 22.91 18.98 14.68
CA GLN A 122 22.96 19.43 16.07
C GLN A 122 24.30 19.10 16.74
N TYR A 123 24.83 17.89 16.53
CA TYR A 123 26.13 17.48 17.04
C TYR A 123 27.26 18.37 16.49
N LEU A 124 27.27 18.62 15.18
CA LEU A 124 28.28 19.48 14.55
C LEU A 124 28.18 20.93 15.02
N ALA A 125 26.98 21.46 15.23
CA ALA A 125 26.77 22.80 15.80
C ALA A 125 27.21 22.91 17.28
N GLY A 126 27.19 21.80 18.02
CA GLY A 126 27.65 21.75 19.41
C GLY A 126 29.17 21.58 19.57
N VAL A 127 29.86 20.99 18.59
CA VAL A 127 31.31 20.73 18.62
C VAL A 127 32.12 21.76 17.85
N SER A 128 31.60 22.19 16.69
CA SER A 128 32.14 23.30 15.91
C SER A 128 31.24 24.49 16.19
N VAL A 129 31.78 25.67 16.54
CA VAL A 129 30.97 26.87 16.83
C VAL A 129 30.77 27.68 15.54
N PRO A 130 29.69 27.50 14.77
CA PRO A 130 29.36 28.42 13.69
C PRO A 130 28.85 29.74 14.27
N GLN A 131 29.09 30.86 13.57
CA GLN A 131 28.65 32.21 13.95
C GLN A 131 27.13 32.28 14.25
N GLU A 132 26.34 31.44 13.61
CA GLU A 132 24.88 31.30 13.78
C GLU A 132 24.49 30.83 15.21
N VAL A 133 25.32 29.98 15.83
CA VAL A 133 25.17 29.50 17.23
C VAL A 133 25.67 30.55 18.24
N LEU A 134 26.27 31.65 17.80
CA LEU A 134 26.55 32.80 18.67
C LEU A 134 25.47 33.88 18.60
N SER A 135 24.64 33.89 17.55
CA SER A 135 23.51 34.82 17.40
C SER A 135 22.23 34.38 18.11
N GLU A 136 22.02 33.07 18.28
CA GLU A 136 20.89 32.53 19.03
C GLU A 136 21.20 32.44 20.54
N PRO A 137 20.19 32.48 21.44
CA PRO A 137 20.39 32.33 22.88
C PRO A 137 20.86 30.90 23.18
N ASN A 138 22.18 30.74 23.32
CA ASN A 138 22.83 29.45 23.48
C ASN A 138 23.40 29.25 24.89
N PRO A 139 23.41 28.01 25.44
CA PRO A 139 23.90 27.73 26.78
C PRO A 139 25.40 28.02 26.97
N LEU A 140 26.14 28.18 25.87
CA LEU A 140 27.53 28.65 25.86
C LEU A 140 27.67 30.15 26.20
N LEU A 141 26.60 30.92 26.02
CA LEU A 141 26.53 32.37 26.25
C LEU A 141 25.49 32.67 27.33
N ALA A 142 25.83 32.41 28.60
CA ALA A 142 25.05 32.90 29.73
C ALA A 142 25.27 34.41 29.92
N VAL A 143 24.58 35.24 29.15
CA VAL A 143 24.60 36.71 29.32
C VAL A 143 23.80 37.06 30.57
N LYS A 144 24.47 37.06 31.73
CA LYS A 144 23.96 37.70 32.94
C LYS A 144 23.91 39.20 32.69
N HIS A 145 22.78 39.72 32.24
CA HIS A 145 22.51 41.15 32.29
C HIS A 145 22.48 41.55 33.77
N LYS A 146 23.60 42.11 34.27
CA LYS A 146 23.63 42.82 35.53
C LYS A 146 22.88 44.14 35.32
N SER A 147 21.55 44.09 35.21
CA SER A 147 20.76 45.31 35.34
C SER A 147 20.76 45.68 36.82
N CYS A 148 21.68 46.55 37.21
CA CYS A 148 21.66 47.24 38.49
C CYS A 148 20.47 48.21 38.51
N ILE A 149 19.25 47.69 38.69
CA ILE A 149 18.09 48.51 39.04
C ILE A 149 17.37 47.82 40.21
N PRO A 150 17.41 48.37 41.42
CA PRO A 150 16.64 47.84 42.53
C PRO A 150 15.17 48.17 42.27
N ARG A 151 14.32 47.16 42.07
CA ARG A 151 12.86 47.35 42.15
C ARG A 151 12.36 46.60 43.37
N GLY A 152 11.70 47.35 44.25
CA GLY A 152 11.20 46.92 45.53
C GLY A 152 10.19 45.77 45.46
N SER A 153 10.11 45.06 46.57
CA SER A 153 9.14 44.00 46.89
C SER A 153 7.68 44.47 46.76
N PRO A 154 6.70 43.55 46.72
CA PRO A 154 6.14 43.13 48.01
C PRO A 154 5.84 41.63 48.13
N HIS A 155 5.91 41.17 49.38
CA HIS A 155 5.36 39.92 49.87
C HIS A 155 3.83 39.95 49.86
N THR A 156 3.19 38.81 49.54
CA THR A 156 2.00 38.20 50.19
C THR A 156 1.68 36.93 49.37
N GLY A 157 1.65 35.73 49.97
CA GLY A 157 0.46 35.12 50.58
C GLY A 157 0.25 33.75 49.91
N GLY A 158 0.01 32.71 50.70
CA GLY A 158 -0.06 31.32 50.23
C GLY A 158 -1.32 31.00 49.42
N ASP A 159 -1.32 29.86 48.73
CA ASP A 159 -2.17 28.72 49.09
C ASP A 159 -1.97 27.51 48.16
N CYS A 160 -2.22 26.35 48.76
CA CYS A 160 -2.14 25.01 48.21
C CYS A 160 -3.25 24.73 47.18
N ALA A 161 -2.95 24.01 46.10
CA ALA A 161 -3.93 23.17 45.41
C ALA A 161 -3.26 21.98 44.72
N ALA A 162 -3.85 20.81 44.96
CA ALA A 162 -3.38 19.49 44.59
C ALA A 162 -3.47 19.17 43.08
N HIS A 163 -2.54 18.35 42.58
CA HIS A 163 -2.70 17.63 41.32
C HIS A 163 -2.79 16.12 41.60
N PRO A 164 -3.82 15.40 41.12
CA PRO A 164 -3.84 13.95 41.16
C PRO A 164 -2.95 13.34 40.07
N LYS A 165 -2.14 12.34 40.46
CA LYS A 165 -1.28 11.55 39.57
C LYS A 165 -2.13 10.54 38.81
N THR A 166 -2.28 10.68 37.50
CA THR A 166 -2.83 9.62 36.63
C THR A 166 -1.73 8.64 36.25
N ARG A 167 -1.77 7.47 36.89
CA ARG A 167 -0.92 6.31 36.63
C ARG A 167 -1.45 5.59 35.39
N LEU A 168 -0.68 5.57 34.29
CA LEU A 168 -0.96 4.74 33.12
C LEU A 168 -0.78 3.26 33.50
N GLN A 169 -1.81 2.43 33.25
CA GLN A 169 -1.70 0.98 33.34
C GLN A 169 -1.40 0.36 31.96
N PRO A 170 -0.58 -0.71 31.90
CA PRO A 170 -0.32 -1.45 30.66
C PRO A 170 -1.45 -2.44 30.34
N ILE A 171 -1.77 -2.55 29.06
CA ILE A 171 -2.77 -3.48 28.51
C ILE A 171 -2.06 -4.83 28.29
N TYR A 172 -2.45 -5.87 29.04
CA TYR A 172 -2.12 -7.25 28.73
C TYR A 172 -3.27 -7.90 27.94
N GLY A 173 -2.92 -8.58 26.86
CA GLY A 173 -3.82 -9.39 26.04
C GLY A 173 -4.29 -10.63 26.78
N SER A 174 -5.55 -11.00 26.55
CA SER A 174 -6.13 -12.25 27.02
C SER A 174 -6.28 -13.21 25.84
N THR A 175 -5.52 -14.30 25.89
CA THR A 175 -5.81 -15.53 25.14
C THR A 175 -6.86 -16.31 25.93
N SER A 176 -8.03 -16.55 25.33
CA SER A 176 -9.09 -17.39 25.91
C SER A 176 -9.16 -18.70 25.14
N THR A 177 -8.65 -19.76 25.77
CA THR A 177 -8.97 -21.16 25.48
C THR A 177 -10.27 -21.53 26.18
N ALA A 178 -11.22 -22.08 25.43
CA ALA A 178 -12.19 -23.09 25.87
C ALA A 178 -12.66 -23.83 24.62
#